data_AF-A0AAD4LTI1-F1
#
_entry.id   AF-A0AAD4LTI1-F1
#
_cell.length_a   1.000
_cell.length_b   1.000
_cell.length_c   1.000
_cell.angle_alpha   90.00
_cell.angle_beta   90.00
_cell.angle_gamma   90.00
#
_symmetry.space_group_name_H-M   'P 1'
#
loop_
_entity.id
_entity.type
_entity.pdbx_description
1 polymer ?
#
loop_
_entity_poly.entity_id
_entity_poly.type
_entity_poly.pdbx_seq_one_letter_code
_entity_poly.pdbx_strand_id
1 'polypeptide(L)'
;MASSSKKKNTLSLAALAPLHALVQLVPTATDARTKTRDDRGFILLTSLKLDAWFVHVGHPDGRWWNGAWRAADVEILANGDTSSARVGAFAQRVARMIIKCEVAIAHDDDFQNMKLVVGTQVKKPLHIALSELGAEDAASFVFEYFTRVAEEAQAHGCRILHLHETDTDTHMDPQTQGVSLAPSKRKRTHSSDHSQASSRASSPRLSHKAHHTAQGGHDKSMSRHKTRPQARTSESTTQAEVDHLKAELARARADAAAAVALAAEREPSGFGGSVDRLFSRSAVPAIPRRPGASLANPNKAARRVVAVEFASDSDEA
;
A
#
# COMPACT_ATOMS: atom_id res chain seq x y z
N MET A 1 -2.28 40.77 -7.77
CA MET A 1 -2.17 39.54 -6.96
C MET A 1 -2.03 38.37 -7.92
N ALA A 2 -0.83 37.80 -8.05
CA ALA A 2 -0.59 36.68 -8.97
C ALA A 2 -1.10 35.38 -8.36
N SER A 3 -2.13 34.79 -8.98
CA SER A 3 -2.56 33.42 -8.69
C SER A 3 -1.39 32.48 -8.97
N SER A 4 -0.71 32.06 -7.91
CA SER A 4 0.25 30.98 -7.94
C SER A 4 -0.49 29.72 -8.36
N SER A 5 -0.32 29.35 -9.64
CA SER A 5 -0.85 28.12 -10.22
C SER A 5 -0.27 26.94 -9.46
N LYS A 6 -1.04 26.41 -8.50
CA LYS A 6 -0.81 25.11 -7.88
C LYS A 6 -0.88 24.07 -8.98
N LYS A 7 0.26 23.79 -9.63
CA LYS A 7 0.47 22.55 -10.38
C LYS A 7 0.17 21.43 -9.39
N LYS A 8 -0.98 20.78 -9.57
CA LYS A 8 -1.47 19.70 -8.71
C LYS A 8 -0.39 18.62 -8.65
N ASN A 9 0.01 18.22 -7.44
CA ASN A 9 1.07 17.24 -7.14
C ASN A 9 0.71 15.80 -7.57
N THR A 10 -0.01 15.59 -8.68
CA THR A 10 -0.40 14.26 -9.16
C THR A 10 0.79 13.38 -9.53
N LEU A 11 1.94 13.97 -9.87
CA LEU A 11 3.16 13.25 -10.23
C LEU A 11 3.85 12.54 -9.06
N SER A 12 3.60 12.93 -7.80
CA SER A 12 4.25 12.28 -6.65
C SER A 12 3.65 10.91 -6.35
N LEU A 13 2.38 10.71 -6.68
CA LEU A 13 1.64 9.53 -6.24
C LEU A 13 1.87 8.30 -7.13
N ALA A 14 2.13 8.51 -8.44
CA ALA A 14 2.57 7.43 -9.33
C ALA A 14 3.86 6.76 -8.83
N ALA A 15 4.71 7.50 -8.10
CA ALA A 15 5.93 6.95 -7.50
C ALA A 15 5.64 5.96 -6.34
N LEU A 16 4.40 5.90 -5.84
CA LEU A 16 3.96 4.93 -4.83
C LEU A 16 3.51 3.59 -5.44
N ALA A 17 3.61 3.41 -6.76
CA ALA A 17 3.23 2.17 -7.44
C ALA A 17 3.77 0.87 -6.79
N PRO A 18 5.00 0.81 -6.25
CA PRO A 18 5.49 -0.39 -5.57
C PRO A 18 4.68 -0.82 -4.34
N LEU A 19 3.83 0.05 -3.80
CA LEU A 19 2.97 -0.23 -2.66
C LEU A 19 1.56 -0.67 -3.07
N HIS A 20 1.25 -0.72 -4.36
CA HIS A 20 -0.07 -1.10 -4.84
C HIS A 20 -0.25 -2.63 -4.75
N ALA A 21 -1.36 -3.05 -4.13
CA ALA A 21 -1.82 -4.44 -4.05
C ALA A 21 -0.87 -5.41 -3.33
N LEU A 22 -0.18 -4.95 -2.27
CA LEU A 22 0.54 -5.87 -1.38
C LEU A 22 -0.46 -6.54 -0.43
N VAL A 23 -0.30 -7.85 -0.27
CA VAL A 23 -1.06 -8.68 0.66
C VAL A 23 -0.08 -9.40 1.57
N GLN A 24 -0.28 -9.30 2.87
CA GLN A 24 0.59 -9.94 3.84
C GLN A 24 -0.14 -10.39 5.09
N LEU A 25 0.26 -11.54 5.63
CA LEU A 25 -0.11 -11.97 6.97
C LEU A 25 0.84 -11.33 7.98
N VAL A 26 0.32 -10.49 8.87
CA VAL A 26 1.08 -9.80 9.91
C VAL A 26 0.92 -10.58 11.22
N PRO A 27 2.01 -11.11 11.80
CA PRO A 27 1.96 -11.76 13.10
C PRO A 27 1.48 -10.78 14.19
N THR A 28 0.68 -11.27 15.12
CA THR A 28 0.39 -10.52 16.35
C THR A 28 1.68 -10.43 17.16
N ALA A 29 2.03 -9.22 17.61
CA ALA A 29 3.15 -9.08 18.54
C ALA A 29 2.79 -9.88 19.79
N THR A 30 3.65 -10.80 20.19
CA THR A 30 3.39 -11.65 21.36
C THR A 30 3.47 -10.75 22.59
N ASP A 31 2.31 -10.35 23.11
CA ASP A 31 2.29 -9.63 24.38
C ASP A 31 2.71 -10.61 25.46
N ALA A 32 3.85 -10.34 26.11
CA ALA A 32 4.40 -11.18 27.16
C ALA A 32 3.43 -11.32 28.35
N ARG A 33 2.39 -10.49 28.42
CA ARG A 33 1.44 -10.41 29.51
C ARG A 33 0.28 -11.42 29.41
N THR A 34 -0.08 -11.85 28.20
CA THR A 34 -1.21 -12.77 27.98
C THR A 34 -0.68 -14.12 27.45
N LYS A 35 -0.73 -15.16 28.30
CA LYS A 35 -0.30 -16.53 27.92
C LYS A 35 -1.17 -17.17 26.83
N THR A 36 -2.29 -16.55 26.47
CA THR A 36 -3.14 -16.98 25.37
C THR A 36 -2.57 -16.44 24.07
N ARG A 37 -1.73 -17.26 23.44
CA ARG A 37 -1.20 -16.99 22.11
C ARG A 37 -2.36 -17.07 21.11
N ASP A 38 -2.94 -15.92 20.78
CA ASP A 38 -3.81 -15.82 19.60
C ASP A 38 -2.91 -15.96 18.38
N ASP A 39 -2.78 -17.20 17.89
CA ASP A 39 -2.03 -17.57 16.68
C ASP A 39 -2.69 -17.03 15.40
N ARG A 40 -3.81 -16.33 15.54
CA ARG A 40 -4.58 -15.77 14.44
C ARG A 40 -4.00 -14.40 14.08
N GLY A 41 -3.05 -14.40 13.16
CA GLY A 41 -2.44 -13.18 12.61
C GLY A 41 -3.45 -12.26 11.92
N PHE A 42 -3.04 -11.00 11.72
CA PHE A 42 -3.80 -10.01 10.95
C PHE A 42 -3.53 -10.14 9.46
N ILE A 43 -4.48 -9.75 8.63
CA ILE A 43 -4.31 -9.63 7.17
C ILE A 43 -4.07 -8.15 6.86
N LEU A 44 -2.99 -7.84 6.16
CA LEU A 44 -2.66 -6.51 5.68
C LEU A 44 -2.88 -6.44 4.17
N LEU A 45 -3.72 -5.51 3.72
CA LEU A 45 -3.95 -5.21 2.32
C LEU A 45 -3.58 -3.75 2.04
N THR A 46 -2.85 -3.49 0.98
CA THR A 46 -2.51 -2.11 0.57
C THR A 46 -3.15 -1.77 -0.76
N SER A 47 -3.67 -0.55 -0.88
CA SER A 47 -4.21 -0.03 -2.13
C SER A 47 -3.76 1.41 -2.37
N LEU A 48 -3.64 1.79 -3.63
CA LEU A 48 -3.26 3.15 -4.01
C LEU A 48 -4.43 3.79 -4.75
N LYS A 49 -4.94 4.91 -4.23
CA LYS A 49 -5.93 5.76 -4.91
C LYS A 49 -5.24 7.04 -5.40
N LEU A 50 -5.96 7.92 -6.08
CA LEU A 50 -5.39 9.09 -6.75
C LEU A 50 -4.70 10.10 -5.81
N ASP A 51 -5.08 10.15 -4.54
CA ASP A 51 -4.65 11.17 -3.58
C ASP A 51 -4.04 10.60 -2.28
N ALA A 52 -4.14 9.28 -2.08
CA ALA A 52 -3.66 8.64 -0.87
C ALA A 52 -3.30 7.16 -1.10
N TRP A 53 -2.34 6.72 -0.29
CA TRP A 53 -2.06 5.32 -0.07
C TRP A 53 -2.90 4.81 1.10
N PHE A 54 -3.70 3.79 0.85
CA PHE A 54 -4.60 3.18 1.82
C PHE A 54 -4.06 1.84 2.28
N VAL A 55 -4.30 1.56 3.55
CA VAL A 55 -3.91 0.32 4.19
C VAL A 55 -5.11 -0.21 4.96
N HIS A 56 -5.50 -1.44 4.64
CA HIS A 56 -6.59 -2.14 5.30
C HIS A 56 -6.01 -3.29 6.12
N VAL A 57 -6.44 -3.38 7.36
CA VAL A 57 -6.04 -4.46 8.27
C VAL A 57 -7.30 -5.25 8.61
N GLY A 58 -7.31 -6.55 8.36
CA GLY A 58 -8.40 -7.45 8.71
C GLY A 58 -7.98 -8.36 9.86
N HIS A 59 -8.88 -8.59 10.81
CA HIS A 59 -8.71 -9.58 11.86
C HIS A 59 -9.61 -10.80 11.58
N PRO A 60 -9.22 -12.02 12.01
CA PRO A 60 -9.98 -13.24 11.71
C PRO A 60 -11.37 -13.34 12.34
N ASP A 61 -11.75 -12.41 13.23
CA ASP A 61 -13.13 -12.27 13.73
C ASP A 61 -14.05 -11.49 12.78
N GLY A 62 -13.52 -11.02 11.63
CA GLY A 62 -14.27 -10.26 10.64
C GLY A 62 -14.24 -8.75 10.84
N ARG A 63 -13.53 -8.23 11.85
CA ARG A 63 -13.31 -6.78 12.01
C ARG A 63 -12.24 -6.28 11.05
N TRP A 64 -12.43 -5.05 10.57
CA TRP A 64 -11.52 -4.40 9.64
C TRP A 64 -11.22 -2.98 10.08
N TRP A 65 -9.98 -2.55 9.84
CA TRP A 65 -9.54 -1.19 10.05
C TRP A 65 -8.93 -0.63 8.78
N ASN A 66 -9.00 0.68 8.64
CA ASN A 66 -8.46 1.44 7.52
C ASN A 66 -7.52 2.54 8.03
N GLY A 67 -6.37 2.69 7.40
CA GLY A 67 -5.48 3.83 7.56
C GLY A 67 -5.08 4.39 6.21
N ALA A 68 -4.71 5.66 6.18
CA ALA A 68 -4.25 6.29 4.95
C ALA A 68 -3.09 7.25 5.20
N TRP A 69 -2.16 7.30 4.27
CA TRP A 69 -1.22 8.40 4.11
C TRP A 69 -1.56 9.18 2.84
N ARG A 70 -1.85 10.46 3.02
CA ARG A 70 -2.04 11.41 1.92
C ARG A 70 -0.69 11.89 1.43
N ALA A 71 -0.69 12.59 0.29
CA ALA A 71 0.51 13.21 -0.25
C ALA A 71 1.25 14.05 0.81
N ALA A 72 0.55 14.87 1.60
CA ALA A 72 1.15 15.69 2.65
C ALA A 72 1.88 14.85 3.73
N ASP A 73 1.31 13.70 4.12
CA ASP A 73 1.93 12.81 5.10
C ASP A 73 3.23 12.22 4.52
N VAL A 74 3.17 11.77 3.26
CA VAL A 74 4.34 11.23 2.56
C VAL A 74 5.44 12.28 2.41
N GLU A 75 5.09 13.54 2.14
CA GLU A 75 6.06 14.65 2.07
C GLU A 75 6.76 14.85 3.41
N ILE A 76 6.03 14.86 4.52
CA ILE A 76 6.61 14.98 5.87
C ILE A 76 7.52 13.77 6.17
N LEU A 77 7.11 12.57 5.81
CA LEU A 77 7.87 11.32 6.02
C LEU A 77 9.09 11.20 5.10
N ALA A 78 9.07 11.83 3.93
CA ALA A 78 10.17 11.94 2.98
C ALA A 78 11.14 13.09 3.29
N ASN A 79 11.09 13.64 4.52
CA ASN A 79 11.89 14.78 4.98
C ASN A 79 11.64 16.07 4.18
N GLY A 80 10.40 16.29 3.75
CA GLY A 80 9.96 17.51 3.07
C GLY A 80 10.35 17.64 1.60
N ASP A 81 11.05 16.64 1.04
CA ASP A 81 11.40 16.66 -0.37
C ASP A 81 10.36 15.91 -1.19
N THR A 82 9.65 16.67 -2.03
CA THR A 82 8.53 16.21 -2.86
C THR A 82 8.97 15.72 -4.23
N SER A 83 10.29 15.61 -4.48
CA SER A 83 10.80 15.08 -5.74
C SER A 83 10.31 13.65 -5.95
N SER A 84 9.75 13.40 -7.14
CA SER A 84 9.22 12.09 -7.52
C SER A 84 10.22 10.95 -7.28
N ALA A 85 11.51 11.19 -7.52
CA ALA A 85 12.59 10.23 -7.26
C ALA A 85 12.70 9.85 -5.77
N ARG A 86 12.60 10.82 -4.84
CA ARG A 86 12.67 10.53 -3.40
C ARG A 86 11.40 9.89 -2.88
N VAL A 87 10.23 10.32 -3.37
CA VAL A 87 8.96 9.67 -3.03
C VAL A 87 8.95 8.21 -3.51
N GLY A 88 9.48 7.95 -4.70
CA GLY A 88 9.64 6.58 -5.22
C GLY A 88 10.60 5.74 -4.39
N ALA A 89 11.77 6.28 -4.04
CA ALA A 89 12.72 5.60 -3.16
C ALA A 89 12.13 5.33 -1.76
N PHE A 90 11.34 6.26 -1.23
CA PHE A 90 10.60 6.09 0.02
C PHE A 90 9.59 4.95 -0.09
N ALA A 91 8.76 4.94 -1.14
CA ALA A 91 7.77 3.90 -1.38
C ALA A 91 8.41 2.52 -1.52
N GLN A 92 9.49 2.43 -2.29
CA GLN A 92 10.23 1.18 -2.46
C GLN A 92 10.89 0.70 -1.16
N ARG A 93 11.30 1.62 -0.28
CA ARG A 93 11.76 1.26 1.07
C ARG A 93 10.62 0.72 1.92
N VAL A 94 9.44 1.36 1.90
CA VAL A 94 8.25 0.87 2.62
C VAL A 94 7.81 -0.50 2.11
N ALA A 95 7.76 -0.69 0.79
CA ALA A 95 7.42 -1.98 0.18
C ALA A 95 8.38 -3.08 0.64
N ARG A 96 9.69 -2.80 0.67
CA ARG A 96 10.68 -3.75 1.18
C ARG A 96 10.51 -4.09 2.66
N MET A 97 10.16 -3.11 3.49
CA MET A 97 9.87 -3.37 4.91
C MET A 97 8.63 -4.26 5.08
N ILE A 98 7.59 -4.02 4.29
CA ILE A 98 6.39 -4.88 4.24
C ILE A 98 6.80 -6.29 3.81
N ILE A 99 7.43 -6.46 2.64
CA ILE A 99 7.85 -7.79 2.13
C ILE A 99 8.71 -8.57 3.13
N LYS A 100 9.57 -7.91 3.90
CA LYS A 100 10.42 -8.53 4.93
C LYS A 100 9.69 -8.88 6.24
N CYS A 101 8.38 -8.68 6.30
CA CYS A 101 7.57 -8.84 7.51
C CYS A 101 8.04 -7.92 8.66
N GLU A 102 8.62 -6.75 8.36
CA GLU A 102 9.01 -5.75 9.36
C GLU A 102 7.81 -4.87 9.75
N VAL A 103 6.65 -5.50 9.98
CA VAL A 103 5.37 -4.84 10.24
C VAL A 103 4.78 -5.41 11.53
N ALA A 104 4.22 -4.54 12.36
CA ALA A 104 3.49 -4.93 13.55
C ALA A 104 2.21 -4.10 13.70
N ILE A 105 1.20 -4.71 14.33
CA ILE A 105 0.00 -3.99 14.78
C ILE A 105 0.18 -3.67 16.26
N ALA A 106 0.15 -2.37 16.58
CA ALA A 106 0.06 -1.90 17.95
C ALA A 106 -1.40 -1.54 18.25
N HIS A 107 -1.95 -2.04 19.35
CA HIS A 107 -3.29 -1.74 19.78
C HIS A 107 -3.34 -1.59 21.30
N ASP A 108 -4.32 -0.83 21.78
CA ASP A 108 -4.72 -0.86 23.19
C ASP A 108 -5.69 -2.05 23.40
N ASP A 109 -6.00 -2.38 24.66
CA ASP A 109 -6.82 -3.55 25.03
C ASP A 109 -8.19 -3.60 24.30
N ASP A 110 -8.76 -2.44 23.95
CA ASP A 110 -10.08 -2.32 23.33
C ASP A 110 -10.06 -2.12 21.80
N PHE A 111 -8.90 -2.23 21.15
CA PHE A 111 -8.73 -1.97 19.69
C PHE A 111 -9.11 -0.56 19.20
N GLN A 112 -9.46 0.37 20.11
CA GLN A 112 -9.89 1.74 19.75
C GLN A 112 -8.75 2.59 19.17
N ASN A 113 -7.51 2.36 19.60
CA ASN A 113 -6.34 3.13 19.18
C ASN A 113 -5.35 2.27 18.38
N MET A 114 -5.86 1.58 17.35
CA MET A 114 -5.03 0.69 16.55
C MET A 114 -4.09 1.48 15.63
N LYS A 115 -2.83 1.04 15.55
CA LYS A 115 -1.78 1.66 14.74
C LYS A 115 -0.98 0.58 14.01
N LEU A 116 -0.79 0.78 12.72
CA LEU A 116 0.18 0.01 11.94
C LEU A 116 1.57 0.59 12.17
N VAL A 117 2.52 -0.26 12.54
CA VAL A 117 3.93 0.10 12.71
C VAL A 117 4.74 -0.59 11.60
N VAL A 118 5.35 0.20 10.72
CA VAL A 118 6.18 -0.29 9.61
C VAL A 118 7.65 0.03 9.90
N GLY A 119 8.52 -0.97 9.75
CA GLY A 119 9.94 -0.88 10.04
C GLY A 119 10.22 -0.99 11.54
N THR A 120 9.74 -2.05 12.19
CA THR A 120 9.98 -2.30 13.62
C THR A 120 11.46 -2.39 14.00
N GLN A 121 12.31 -2.71 13.03
CA GLN A 121 13.76 -2.82 13.20
C GLN A 121 14.53 -1.53 12.85
N VAL A 122 13.85 -0.48 12.36
CA VAL A 122 14.52 0.78 12.02
C VAL A 122 14.49 1.75 13.21
N LYS A 123 15.50 2.64 13.26
CA LYS A 123 15.63 3.66 14.34
C LYS A 123 14.39 4.55 14.49
N LYS A 124 13.66 4.79 13.40
CA LYS A 124 12.44 5.60 13.39
C LYS A 124 11.34 4.83 12.65
N PRO A 125 10.58 3.97 13.37
CA PRO A 125 9.44 3.28 12.79
C PRO A 125 8.42 4.27 12.22
N LEU A 126 7.73 3.83 11.19
CA LEU A 126 6.65 4.61 10.58
C LEU A 126 5.33 4.17 11.19
N HIS A 127 4.46 5.12 11.52
CA HIS A 127 3.18 4.85 12.17
C HIS A 127 2.04 5.30 11.26
N ILE A 128 1.02 4.45 11.12
CA ILE A 128 -0.24 4.77 10.46
C ILE A 128 -1.36 4.55 11.47
N ALA A 129 -2.10 5.60 11.80
CA ALA A 129 -3.31 5.47 12.60
C ALA A 129 -4.37 4.70 11.81
N LEU A 130 -5.03 3.75 12.46
CA LEU A 130 -6.06 2.93 11.86
C LEU A 130 -7.40 3.26 12.54
N SER A 131 -8.44 3.47 11.73
CA SER A 131 -9.82 3.63 12.17
C SER A 131 -10.61 2.37 11.82
N GLU A 132 -11.38 1.85 12.77
CA GLU A 132 -12.27 0.71 12.53
C GLU A 132 -13.33 1.04 11.47
N LEU A 133 -13.57 0.11 10.55
CA LEU A 133 -14.63 0.20 9.56
C LEU A 133 -15.92 -0.39 10.14
N GLY A 134 -17.06 0.23 9.82
CA GLY A 134 -18.35 -0.38 10.12
C GLY A 134 -18.48 -1.74 9.41
N ALA A 135 -19.28 -2.66 9.97
CA ALA A 135 -19.44 -4.01 9.42
C ALA A 135 -19.90 -4.01 7.95
N GLU A 136 -20.78 -3.06 7.58
CA GLU A 136 -21.26 -2.88 6.21
C GLU A 136 -20.15 -2.39 5.26
N ASP A 137 -19.38 -1.38 5.67
CA ASP A 137 -18.26 -0.85 4.90
C ASP A 137 -17.14 -1.90 4.74
N ALA A 138 -16.87 -2.65 5.80
CA ALA A 138 -15.91 -3.75 5.81
C ALA A 138 -16.34 -4.86 4.84
N ALA A 139 -17.60 -5.30 4.91
CA ALA A 139 -18.13 -6.31 4.00
C ALA A 139 -18.08 -5.85 2.53
N SER A 140 -18.46 -4.59 2.27
CA SER A 140 -18.41 -3.98 0.94
C SER A 140 -16.98 -3.94 0.40
N PHE A 141 -16.03 -3.48 1.21
CA PHE A 141 -14.61 -3.45 0.85
C PHE A 141 -14.06 -4.84 0.54
N VAL A 142 -14.32 -5.81 1.41
CA VAL A 142 -13.84 -7.20 1.25
C VAL A 142 -14.45 -7.82 -0.01
N PHE A 143 -15.74 -7.61 -0.25
CA PHE A 143 -16.42 -8.11 -1.44
C PHE A 143 -15.82 -7.50 -2.72
N GLU A 144 -15.64 -6.18 -2.77
CA GLU A 144 -15.03 -5.49 -3.91
C GLU A 144 -13.60 -6.00 -4.16
N TYR A 145 -12.80 -6.13 -3.10
CA TYR A 145 -11.42 -6.59 -3.19
C TYR A 145 -11.33 -8.03 -3.73
N PHE A 146 -12.08 -8.97 -3.15
CA PHE A 146 -12.05 -10.36 -3.60
C PHE A 146 -12.68 -10.56 -4.98
N THR A 147 -13.68 -9.75 -5.34
CA THR A 147 -14.22 -9.75 -6.71
C THR A 147 -13.13 -9.38 -7.71
N ARG A 148 -12.37 -8.31 -7.44
CA ARG A 148 -11.26 -7.90 -8.29
C ARG A 148 -10.16 -8.96 -8.38
N VAL A 149 -9.79 -9.59 -7.26
CA VAL A 149 -8.82 -10.70 -7.25
C VAL A 149 -9.33 -11.88 -8.06
N ALA A 150 -10.62 -12.22 -7.96
CA ALA A 150 -11.23 -13.30 -8.72
C ALA A 150 -11.26 -13.00 -10.22
N GLU A 151 -11.59 -11.77 -10.62
CA GLU A 151 -11.55 -11.31 -12.01
C GLU A 151 -10.13 -11.37 -12.58
N GLU A 152 -9.14 -10.90 -11.83
CA GLU A 152 -7.73 -10.95 -12.22
C GLU A 152 -7.25 -12.40 -12.34
N ALA A 153 -7.57 -13.26 -11.36
CA ALA A 153 -7.28 -14.67 -11.44
C ALA A 153 -7.94 -15.31 -12.67
N GLN A 154 -9.19 -15.01 -12.97
CA GLN A 154 -9.91 -15.52 -14.14
C GLN A 154 -9.27 -15.05 -15.45
N ALA A 155 -8.91 -13.76 -15.56
CA ALA A 155 -8.23 -13.20 -16.72
C ALA A 155 -6.88 -13.88 -16.99
N HIS A 156 -6.19 -14.33 -15.93
CA HIS A 156 -4.95 -15.08 -16.01
C HIS A 156 -5.14 -16.62 -16.05
N GLY A 157 -6.37 -17.10 -16.19
CA GLY A 157 -6.69 -18.52 -16.28
C GLY A 157 -6.41 -19.30 -14.99
N CYS A 158 -6.61 -18.66 -13.84
CA CYS A 158 -6.31 -19.14 -12.49
C CYS A 158 -4.90 -19.70 -12.33
N ARG A 159 -3.96 -19.22 -13.15
CA ARG A 159 -2.55 -19.57 -13.01
C ARG A 159 -2.01 -18.75 -11.86
N ILE A 160 -1.41 -19.44 -10.89
CA ILE A 160 -0.53 -18.78 -9.92
C ILE A 160 0.62 -18.24 -10.76
N LEU A 161 0.52 -16.96 -11.13
CA LEU A 161 1.66 -16.23 -11.63
C LEU A 161 2.61 -16.21 -10.44
N HIS A 162 3.63 -17.07 -10.49
CA HIS A 162 4.84 -16.77 -9.77
C HIS A 162 5.24 -15.40 -10.30
N LEU A 163 4.98 -14.35 -9.52
CA LEU A 163 5.58 -13.04 -9.70
C LEU A 163 7.06 -13.35 -9.68
N HIS A 164 7.61 -13.54 -10.87
CA HIS A 164 8.97 -13.95 -11.08
C HIS A 164 9.78 -12.91 -10.31
N GLU A 165 10.40 -13.30 -9.20
CA GLU A 165 11.50 -12.55 -8.65
C GLU A 165 12.39 -12.32 -9.86
N THR A 166 12.47 -11.07 -10.29
CA THR A 166 13.44 -10.68 -11.29
C THR A 166 14.77 -10.83 -10.58
N ASP A 167 15.28 -12.07 -10.57
CA ASP A 167 16.66 -12.41 -10.36
C ASP A 167 17.41 -11.59 -11.40
N THR A 168 17.78 -10.39 -10.96
CA THR A 168 18.68 -9.48 -11.64
C THR A 168 20.11 -9.91 -11.33
N ASP A 169 20.35 -11.22 -11.38
CA ASP A 169 21.67 -11.84 -11.32
C ASP A 169 21.96 -12.53 -12.66
N THR A 170 21.76 -11.78 -13.76
CA THR A 170 22.45 -12.09 -15.01
C THR A 170 23.81 -11.40 -15.01
N HIS A 171 24.67 -11.81 -14.07
CA HIS A 171 26.12 -11.73 -14.24
C HIS A 171 26.64 -13.15 -14.45
N MET A 172 26.54 -13.68 -15.67
CA MET A 172 27.48 -14.69 -16.17
C MET A 172 27.68 -14.48 -17.67
N ASP A 173 28.77 -13.80 -17.95
CA ASP A 173 29.49 -13.74 -19.21
C ASP A 173 29.69 -15.18 -19.76
N PRO A 174 29.21 -15.56 -20.95
CA PRO A 174 29.54 -16.84 -21.52
C PRO A 174 30.98 -16.79 -22.01
N GLN A 175 31.92 -17.26 -21.17
CA GLN A 175 33.24 -17.66 -21.63
C GLN A 175 33.10 -18.78 -22.67
N THR A 176 33.13 -18.36 -23.92
CA THR A 176 33.37 -19.16 -25.12
C THR A 176 34.66 -19.98 -24.94
N GLN A 177 34.55 -21.31 -24.90
CA GLN A 177 35.70 -22.21 -25.09
C GLN A 177 35.54 -23.03 -26.39
N GLY A 178 36.58 -22.95 -27.23
CA GLY A 178 36.86 -23.81 -28.39
C GLY A 178 36.40 -23.21 -29.73
N VAL A 179 37.18 -23.15 -30.83
CA VAL A 179 38.42 -23.86 -31.21
C VAL A 179 39.19 -23.00 -32.25
N SER A 180 40.52 -23.10 -32.17
CA SER A 180 41.57 -22.60 -33.08
C SER A 180 41.35 -22.89 -34.58
N LEU A 181 41.74 -21.94 -35.46
CA LEU A 181 42.79 -22.10 -36.50
C LEU A 181 42.77 -20.92 -37.51
N ALA A 182 43.78 -20.03 -37.46
CA ALA A 182 44.58 -19.54 -38.60
C ALA A 182 45.28 -18.19 -38.30
N PRO A 183 46.50 -17.96 -38.81
CA PRO A 183 47.35 -16.85 -38.39
C PRO A 183 47.25 -15.66 -39.35
N SER A 184 47.11 -14.44 -38.81
CA SER A 184 47.42 -13.23 -39.57
C SER A 184 48.38 -12.34 -38.79
N LYS A 185 49.58 -12.24 -39.35
CA LYS A 185 50.66 -11.36 -38.96
C LYS A 185 50.25 -9.91 -39.20
N ARG A 186 50.38 -9.04 -38.19
CA ARG A 186 50.92 -7.66 -38.27
C ARG A 186 50.90 -7.03 -36.87
N LYS A 187 52.08 -6.86 -36.25
CA LYS A 187 52.92 -5.63 -36.23
C LYS A 187 52.45 -4.69 -35.08
N ARG A 188 53.13 -4.72 -33.91
CA ARG A 188 54.10 -3.68 -33.42
C ARG A 188 53.53 -2.26 -33.56
N THR A 189 53.45 -1.36 -32.58
CA THR A 189 54.13 -1.05 -31.29
C THR A 189 53.25 0.02 -30.59
N HIS A 190 53.17 0.16 -29.27
CA HIS A 190 53.86 1.16 -28.42
C HIS A 190 53.16 1.07 -27.03
N SER A 191 53.81 0.69 -25.94
CA SER A 191 54.63 1.50 -25.00
C SER A 191 53.89 2.69 -24.33
N SER A 192 53.68 2.57 -23.02
CA SER A 192 53.49 3.61 -21.97
C SER A 192 52.52 3.01 -20.94
N ASP A 193 52.88 2.48 -19.78
CA ASP A 193 53.93 2.79 -18.81
C ASP A 193 53.93 4.24 -18.33
N HIS A 194 52.95 4.57 -17.49
CA HIS A 194 53.00 5.71 -16.57
C HIS A 194 52.55 5.28 -15.18
N SER A 195 53.55 4.85 -14.42
CA SER A 195 53.58 4.94 -12.97
C SER A 195 53.59 6.42 -12.57
N GLN A 196 52.61 6.88 -11.79
CA GLN A 196 52.84 7.99 -10.85
C GLN A 196 52.15 7.70 -9.52
N ALA A 197 52.98 7.32 -8.56
CA ALA A 197 52.77 7.64 -7.17
C ALA A 197 52.70 9.16 -7.01
N SER A 198 51.73 9.67 -6.25
CA SER A 198 51.92 10.94 -5.56
C SER A 198 51.26 10.92 -4.18
N SER A 199 52.15 11.12 -3.23
CA SER A 199 52.04 11.39 -1.81
C SER A 199 51.17 12.58 -1.41
N ARG A 200 50.88 12.64 -0.09
CA ARG A 200 50.63 13.84 0.75
C ARG A 200 49.29 14.53 0.53
N ALA A 201 48.57 15.08 1.51
CA ALA A 201 48.80 15.40 2.91
C ALA A 201 47.41 15.42 3.60
N SER A 202 47.24 14.86 4.80
CA SER A 202 47.27 15.60 6.09
C SER A 202 46.68 17.02 6.02
N SER A 203 45.46 17.19 6.54
CA SER A 203 44.99 18.45 7.13
C SER A 203 43.74 18.23 8.00
N PRO A 204 43.51 19.09 9.01
CA PRO A 204 43.21 18.64 10.36
C PRO A 204 41.81 19.02 10.87
N ARG A 205 41.51 18.42 12.04
CA ARG A 205 40.51 18.82 13.05
C ARG A 205 40.19 20.32 13.06
N LEU A 206 38.90 20.65 12.98
CA LEU A 206 38.34 21.87 13.58
C LEU A 206 37.43 21.49 14.74
N SER A 207 38.02 21.55 15.93
CA SER A 207 37.34 21.65 17.20
C SER A 207 36.80 23.06 17.38
N HIS A 208 35.48 23.23 17.41
CA HIS A 208 34.86 24.42 17.98
C HIS A 208 34.21 24.04 19.32
N LYS A 209 35.00 24.23 20.36
CA LYS A 209 34.59 24.37 21.75
C LYS A 209 34.57 25.87 22.03
N ALA A 210 33.40 26.46 22.18
CA ALA A 210 33.25 27.81 22.71
C ALA A 210 32.23 27.75 23.86
N HIS A 211 32.77 28.04 25.03
CA HIS A 211 32.05 28.28 26.26
C HIS A 211 31.27 29.59 26.14
N HIS A 212 30.00 29.61 26.54
CA HIS A 212 29.40 30.81 27.09
C HIS A 212 28.84 30.50 28.48
N THR A 213 29.55 31.05 29.45
CA THR A 213 29.25 31.13 30.87
C THR A 213 28.64 32.50 31.13
N ALA A 214 27.45 32.55 31.74
CA ALA A 214 26.86 33.65 32.52
C ALA A 214 25.46 33.16 32.91
N GLN A 215 25.12 32.74 34.13
CA GLN A 215 25.17 33.42 35.44
C GLN A 215 24.56 34.83 35.44
N GLY A 216 23.52 34.96 36.26
CA GLY A 216 22.71 36.16 36.54
C GLY A 216 21.24 35.85 36.26
N GLY A 217 20.31 35.70 37.21
CA GLY A 217 20.22 36.25 38.56
C GLY A 217 18.98 37.14 38.62
N HIS A 218 18.11 36.92 39.63
CA HIS A 218 16.98 37.78 40.03
C HIS A 218 15.80 37.90 39.01
N ASP A 219 14.52 37.96 39.38
CA ASP A 219 13.93 38.40 40.65
C ASP A 219 12.53 37.81 40.89
N LYS A 220 12.17 37.75 42.16
CA LYS A 220 10.81 37.56 42.65
C LYS A 220 9.99 38.79 42.27
N SER A 221 8.78 38.60 41.73
CA SER A 221 7.75 39.64 41.76
C SER A 221 6.38 39.01 41.89
N MET A 222 5.81 39.23 43.06
CA MET A 222 4.39 39.06 43.34
C MET A 222 3.60 40.11 42.56
N SER A 223 2.57 39.71 41.83
CA SER A 223 1.49 40.62 41.51
C SER A 223 0.14 39.91 41.57
N ARG A 224 -0.62 40.33 42.58
CA ARG A 224 -2.02 40.02 42.81
C ARG A 224 -2.90 40.78 41.82
N HIS A 225 -4.08 40.20 41.59
CA HIS A 225 -5.31 40.79 41.04
C HIS A 225 -5.29 41.20 39.55
N LYS A 226 -6.11 40.52 38.75
CA LYS A 226 -7.36 41.14 38.25
C LYS A 226 -8.30 40.10 37.65
N THR A 227 -9.42 39.89 38.33
CA THR A 227 -10.66 39.30 37.84
C THR A 227 -11.03 39.94 36.49
N ARG A 228 -11.16 39.15 35.43
CA ARG A 228 -11.60 39.60 34.10
C ARG A 228 -12.83 38.77 33.69
N PRO A 229 -13.92 39.41 33.23
CA PRO A 229 -15.23 38.78 33.13
C PRO A 229 -15.33 37.84 31.92
N GLN A 230 -16.16 36.81 32.10
CA GLN A 230 -16.72 35.93 31.08
C GLN A 230 -17.23 36.74 29.88
N ALA A 231 -16.72 36.44 28.69
CA ALA A 231 -17.35 36.78 27.43
C ALA A 231 -17.79 35.47 26.75
N ARG A 232 -19.06 35.12 26.97
CA ARG A 232 -19.82 34.17 26.17
C ARG A 232 -20.23 34.87 24.87
N THR A 233 -19.50 34.66 23.77
CA THR A 233 -19.96 35.12 22.43
C THR A 233 -19.38 34.35 21.23
N SER A 234 -18.64 33.25 21.40
CA SER A 234 -18.01 32.54 20.28
C SER A 234 -18.84 31.41 19.62
N GLU A 235 -20.03 31.06 20.13
CA GLU A 235 -20.88 29.99 19.54
C GLU A 235 -21.86 30.47 18.46
N SER A 236 -22.12 31.79 18.35
CA SER A 236 -23.10 32.30 17.39
C SER A 236 -22.60 32.30 15.95
N THR A 237 -21.29 32.46 15.74
CA THR A 237 -20.70 32.54 14.38
C THR A 237 -20.64 31.18 13.71
N THR A 238 -20.40 30.11 14.47
CA THR A 238 -20.35 28.74 13.95
C THR A 238 -21.72 28.26 13.48
N GLN A 239 -22.81 28.69 14.14
CA GLN A 239 -24.15 28.27 13.75
C GLN A 239 -24.61 28.91 12.42
N ALA A 240 -24.31 30.20 12.22
CA ALA A 240 -24.64 30.90 10.98
C ALA A 240 -23.88 30.32 9.76
N GLU A 241 -22.64 29.88 9.95
CA GLU A 241 -21.85 29.23 8.89
C GLU A 241 -22.40 27.83 8.55
N VAL A 242 -22.83 27.07 9.56
CA VAL A 242 -23.50 25.77 9.34
C VAL A 242 -24.80 25.93 8.57
N ASP A 243 -25.62 26.93 8.90
CA ASP A 243 -26.89 27.16 8.20
C ASP A 243 -26.66 27.64 6.76
N HIS A 244 -25.62 28.45 6.51
CA HIS A 244 -25.20 28.82 5.16
C HIS A 244 -24.76 27.61 4.33
N LEU A 245 -23.89 26.75 4.87
CA LEU A 245 -23.41 25.54 4.18
C LEU A 245 -24.55 24.54 3.91
N LYS A 246 -25.53 24.43 4.81
CA LYS A 246 -26.73 23.61 4.58
C LYS A 246 -27.59 24.14 3.43
N ALA A 247 -27.77 25.45 3.33
CA ALA A 247 -28.51 26.07 2.23
C ALA A 247 -27.80 25.86 0.88
N GLU A 248 -26.47 25.95 0.86
CA GLU A 248 -25.66 25.71 -0.34
C GLU A 248 -25.75 24.25 -0.82
N LEU A 249 -25.67 23.28 0.10
CA LEU A 249 -25.86 21.85 -0.21
C LEU A 249 -27.26 21.54 -0.74
N ALA A 250 -28.30 22.17 -0.18
CA ALA A 250 -29.66 22.02 -0.67
C ALA A 250 -29.81 22.52 -2.12
N ARG A 251 -29.18 23.65 -2.44
CA ARG A 251 -29.16 24.19 -3.80
C ARG A 251 -28.41 23.29 -4.78
N ALA A 252 -27.23 22.80 -4.41
CA ALA A 252 -26.44 21.88 -5.24
C ALA A 252 -27.20 20.56 -5.51
N ARG A 253 -27.96 20.05 -4.54
CA ARG A 253 -28.80 18.86 -4.73
C ARG A 253 -29.98 19.12 -5.67
N ALA A 254 -30.60 20.29 -5.61
CA ALA A 254 -31.67 20.66 -6.53
C ALA A 254 -31.15 20.77 -7.98
N ASP A 255 -29.99 21.40 -8.17
CA ASP A 255 -29.35 21.53 -9.48
C ASP A 255 -28.94 20.16 -10.06
N ALA A 256 -28.39 19.27 -9.23
CA ALA A 256 -28.06 17.90 -9.64
C ALA A 256 -29.30 17.09 -10.02
N ALA A 257 -30.40 17.22 -9.25
CA ALA A 257 -31.66 16.55 -9.57
C ALA A 257 -32.26 17.06 -10.89
N ALA A 258 -32.19 18.37 -11.16
CA ALA A 258 -32.64 18.95 -12.42
C ALA A 258 -31.80 18.46 -13.62
N ALA A 259 -30.48 18.31 -13.45
CA ALA A 259 -29.61 17.76 -14.50
C ALA A 259 -29.94 16.29 -14.83
N VAL A 260 -30.27 15.47 -13.82
CA VAL A 260 -30.71 14.08 -14.03
C VAL A 260 -32.05 14.03 -14.76
N ALA A 261 -33.00 14.91 -14.41
CA ALA A 261 -34.29 14.98 -15.11
C ALA A 261 -34.11 15.36 -16.59
N LEU A 262 -33.23 16.33 -16.90
CA LEU A 262 -32.91 16.70 -18.28
C LEU A 262 -32.19 15.58 -19.07
N ALA A 263 -31.41 14.75 -18.39
CA ALA A 263 -30.78 13.58 -19.01
C ALA A 263 -31.79 12.46 -19.31
N ALA A 264 -32.82 12.29 -18.44
CA ALA A 264 -33.86 11.28 -18.63
C ALA A 264 -34.79 11.60 -19.82
N GLU A 265 -35.08 12.88 -20.09
CA GLU A 265 -35.86 13.30 -21.26
C GLU A 265 -35.09 13.19 -22.58
N ARG A 266 -33.76 12.96 -22.52
CA ARG A 266 -32.91 12.74 -23.69
C ARG A 266 -32.79 11.26 -24.01
N GLU A 267 -33.94 10.60 -24.18
CA GLU A 267 -34.05 9.25 -24.71
C GLU A 267 -33.33 9.17 -26.08
N PRO A 268 -32.26 8.35 -26.23
CA PRO A 268 -31.64 8.06 -27.51
C PRO A 268 -32.59 7.17 -28.33
N SER A 269 -33.59 7.82 -28.92
CA SER A 269 -34.48 7.25 -29.92
C SER A 269 -33.67 6.93 -31.17
N GLY A 270 -33.12 5.72 -31.20
CA GLY A 270 -32.63 5.11 -32.42
C GLY A 270 -31.26 4.48 -32.30
N PHE A 271 -31.17 3.33 -31.65
CA PHE A 271 -30.30 2.26 -32.14
C PHE A 271 -30.92 0.91 -31.77
N GLY A 272 -31.93 0.52 -32.55
CA GLY A 272 -32.36 -0.87 -32.69
C GLY A 272 -31.23 -1.67 -33.34
N GLY A 273 -30.27 -2.11 -32.53
CA GLY A 273 -29.19 -3.01 -32.92
C GLY A 273 -29.56 -4.44 -32.60
N SER A 274 -30.08 -5.15 -33.61
CA SER A 274 -30.33 -6.60 -33.65
C SER A 274 -29.16 -7.40 -33.06
N VAL A 275 -29.42 -8.16 -31.99
CA VAL A 275 -28.48 -9.05 -31.30
C VAL A 275 -28.29 -10.43 -31.97
N ASP A 276 -28.70 -10.59 -33.25
CA ASP A 276 -28.90 -11.93 -33.83
C ASP A 276 -27.83 -12.40 -34.84
N ARG A 277 -26.64 -11.79 -34.91
CA ARG A 277 -25.63 -12.16 -35.95
C ARG A 277 -24.17 -12.18 -35.50
N LEU A 278 -23.83 -12.98 -34.49
CA LEU A 278 -22.43 -13.38 -34.25
C LEU A 278 -22.27 -14.88 -34.00
N PHE A 279 -22.80 -15.70 -34.92
CA PHE A 279 -22.30 -17.06 -35.16
C PHE A 279 -21.68 -17.14 -36.55
N SER A 280 -20.42 -16.73 -36.66
CA SER A 280 -19.60 -16.98 -37.85
C SER A 280 -18.22 -17.52 -37.44
N ARG A 281 -18.20 -18.86 -37.33
CA ARG A 281 -17.18 -19.78 -37.83
C ARG A 281 -15.74 -19.24 -37.96
N SER A 282 -14.88 -19.67 -37.04
CA SER A 282 -13.48 -19.93 -37.35
C SER A 282 -13.14 -21.36 -36.92
N ALA A 283 -12.96 -22.23 -37.91
CA ALA A 283 -12.58 -23.62 -37.72
C ALA A 283 -11.05 -23.69 -37.61
N VAL A 284 -10.55 -23.86 -36.39
CA VAL A 284 -9.15 -24.21 -36.12
C VAL A 284 -9.07 -25.74 -35.93
N PRO A 285 -8.15 -26.45 -36.60
CA PRO A 285 -8.01 -27.90 -36.44
C PRO A 285 -7.59 -28.26 -35.01
N ALA A 286 -8.31 -29.20 -34.41
CA ALA A 286 -8.18 -29.61 -33.02
C ALA A 286 -6.85 -30.35 -32.75
N ILE A 287 -6.10 -29.86 -31.77
CA ILE A 287 -4.95 -30.54 -31.15
C ILE A 287 -5.49 -31.72 -30.30
N PRO A 288 -4.96 -32.95 -30.44
CA PRO A 288 -5.40 -34.09 -29.64
C PRO A 288 -5.08 -33.87 -28.16
N ARG A 289 -6.12 -33.59 -27.36
CA ARG A 289 -6.02 -33.47 -25.90
C ARG A 289 -5.82 -34.84 -25.27
N ARG A 290 -4.83 -34.95 -24.39
CA ARG A 290 -4.59 -36.15 -23.56
C ARG A 290 -5.80 -36.40 -22.63
N PRO A 291 -6.14 -37.66 -22.31
CA PRO A 291 -7.31 -37.98 -21.48
C PRO A 291 -7.07 -37.51 -20.04
N GLY A 292 -7.62 -36.35 -19.69
CA GLY A 292 -7.76 -35.90 -18.31
C GLY A 292 -9.01 -36.52 -17.68
N ALA A 293 -8.91 -36.95 -16.42
CA ALA A 293 -9.99 -37.56 -15.66
C ALA A 293 -11.20 -36.59 -15.57
N SER A 294 -12.24 -36.87 -16.35
CA SER A 294 -13.48 -36.13 -16.33
C SER A 294 -14.25 -36.41 -15.04
N LEU A 295 -14.28 -35.44 -14.13
CA LEU A 295 -15.13 -35.40 -12.94
C LEU A 295 -16.57 -35.00 -13.25
N ALA A 296 -16.89 -34.65 -14.51
CA ALA A 296 -18.17 -34.09 -14.92
C ALA A 296 -19.12 -35.13 -15.55
N ASN A 297 -19.04 -36.40 -15.13
CA ASN A 297 -20.01 -37.41 -15.56
C ASN A 297 -20.90 -37.85 -14.38
N PRO A 298 -22.09 -37.24 -14.20
CA PRO A 298 -23.00 -37.57 -13.11
C PRO A 298 -23.57 -39.00 -13.20
N ASN A 299 -23.43 -39.68 -14.35
CA ASN A 299 -23.89 -41.06 -14.54
C ASN A 299 -22.82 -42.12 -14.26
N LYS A 300 -21.59 -41.74 -13.88
CA LYS A 300 -20.59 -42.69 -13.39
C LYS A 300 -20.69 -42.77 -11.87
N ALA A 301 -21.35 -43.83 -11.42
CA ALA A 301 -21.52 -44.28 -10.04
C ALA A 301 -20.55 -43.62 -9.04
N ALA A 302 -21.13 -42.81 -8.15
CA ALA A 302 -20.45 -42.27 -6.98
C ALA A 302 -19.71 -43.39 -6.26
N ARG A 303 -18.41 -43.20 -6.04
CA ARG A 303 -17.64 -44.09 -5.16
C ARG A 303 -18.33 -44.05 -3.80
N ARG A 304 -18.83 -45.21 -3.34
CA ARG A 304 -19.43 -45.39 -2.02
C ARG A 304 -18.47 -44.80 -0.99
N VAL A 305 -18.87 -43.70 -0.38
CA VAL A 305 -18.19 -43.13 0.77
C VAL A 305 -18.40 -44.15 1.90
N VAL A 306 -17.35 -44.87 2.26
CA VAL A 306 -17.36 -45.74 3.43
C VAL A 306 -17.28 -44.82 4.64
N ALA A 307 -18.26 -44.93 5.54
CA ALA A 307 -18.25 -44.19 6.79
C ALA A 307 -16.99 -44.58 7.57
N VAL A 308 -16.14 -43.59 7.82
CA VAL A 308 -14.98 -43.76 8.71
C VAL A 308 -15.54 -43.78 10.13
N GLU A 309 -15.57 -44.97 10.74
CA GLU A 309 -15.84 -45.13 12.16
C GLU A 309 -14.61 -44.68 12.94
N PHE A 310 -14.74 -43.55 13.62
CA PHE A 310 -13.75 -43.09 14.57
C PHE A 310 -13.97 -43.87 15.87
N ALA A 311 -13.02 -44.75 16.21
CA ALA A 311 -12.97 -45.34 17.53
C ALA A 311 -12.83 -44.21 18.55
N SER A 312 -13.84 -44.03 19.40
CA SER A 312 -13.76 -43.17 20.58
C SER A 312 -12.66 -43.71 21.48
N ASP A 313 -11.55 -42.99 21.53
CA ASP A 313 -10.51 -43.15 22.53
C ASP A 313 -11.12 -42.74 23.89
N SER A 314 -11.57 -43.74 24.63
CA SER A 314 -11.93 -43.67 26.03
C SER A 314 -10.85 -44.37 26.82
N ASP A 315 -10.60 -43.87 28.03
CA ASP A 315 -9.67 -44.34 29.08
C ASP A 315 -8.34 -43.55 29.10
N GLU A 316 -7.80 -43.09 30.23
CA GLU A 316 -8.09 -43.38 31.64
C GLU A 316 -7.43 -42.30 32.53
N ALA A 317 -8.07 -42.07 33.70
CA ALA A 317 -7.56 -41.60 35.01
C ALA A 317 -6.39 -40.58 35.12
#